data_AF-A0A661SXH6-F1
#
_entry.id   AF-A0A661SXH6-F1
#
_cell.length_a   1.000
_cell.length_b   1.000
_cell.length_c   1.000
_cell.angle_alpha   90.00
_cell.angle_beta   90.00
_cell.angle_gamma   90.00
#
_symmetry.space_group_name_H-M   'P 1'
#
loop_
_entity.id
_entity.type
_entity.pdbx_description
1 polymer ?
#
loop_
_entity_poly.entity_id
_entity_poly.type
_entity_poly.pdbx_seq_one_letter_code
_entity_poly.pdbx_strand_id
1 'polypeptide(L)'
;MKADKSSSVADTPKSTIIRRIIMWFGLLIIAIVANVANSTFEGSKNARERISNELLTRLEVAAFVQKYETEKLGIIASSIREQEQKFSDMAGLVSEPETVSGSLRTLADAHSQSVDLIFLFDRQYKLLGTSQPDIRIADPSAYHALIANPRKRTGVEKISPAI
;
A
#
# COMPACT_ATOMS: atom_id res chain seq x y z
N MET A 1 43.08 -96.35 -3.80
CA MET A 1 42.64 -96.15 -2.40
C MET A 1 43.70 -95.35 -1.66
N LYS A 2 43.26 -94.38 -0.84
CA LYS A 2 44.01 -93.42 0.02
C LYS A 2 44.74 -92.31 -0.76
N ALA A 3 44.29 -91.06 -0.86
CA ALA A 3 43.68 -90.08 0.06
C ALA A 3 44.64 -89.50 1.11
N ASP A 4 44.69 -88.15 1.12
CA ASP A 4 45.06 -87.22 2.19
C ASP A 4 46.57 -87.08 2.52
N LYS A 5 47.14 -85.91 2.84
CA LYS A 5 46.58 -84.58 3.15
C LYS A 5 47.71 -83.56 3.24
N SER A 6 47.41 -82.31 2.86
CA SER A 6 47.81 -81.09 3.57
C SER A 6 49.31 -80.83 3.78
N SER A 7 49.88 -80.01 2.89
CA SER A 7 50.94 -79.08 3.25
C SER A 7 50.41 -78.12 4.34
N SER A 8 50.72 -78.43 5.60
CA SER A 8 50.54 -77.54 6.73
C SER A 8 51.48 -76.34 6.55
N VAL A 9 50.93 -75.24 6.03
CA VAL A 9 51.58 -73.93 6.08
C VAL A 9 51.58 -73.53 7.54
N ALA A 10 52.76 -73.62 8.17
CA ALA A 10 52.99 -73.12 9.51
C ALA A 10 52.64 -71.63 9.55
N ASP A 11 51.51 -71.31 10.20
CA ASP A 11 51.12 -69.95 10.53
C ASP A 11 52.19 -69.32 11.43
N THR A 12 52.98 -68.45 10.83
CA THR A 12 53.99 -67.68 11.56
C THR A 12 53.34 -66.46 12.22
N PRO A 13 53.69 -66.13 13.48
CA PRO A 13 53.06 -65.04 14.24
C PRO A 13 53.24 -63.63 13.62
N LYS A 14 54.14 -63.50 12.63
CA LYS A 14 54.37 -62.26 11.89
C LYS A 14 53.23 -61.91 10.93
N SER A 15 52.55 -62.89 10.33
CA SER A 15 51.46 -62.64 9.37
C SER A 15 50.24 -62.01 10.05
N THR A 16 49.98 -62.43 11.30
CA THR A 16 48.85 -61.97 12.10
C THR A 16 49.03 -60.53 12.56
N ILE A 17 50.27 -60.12 12.88
CA ILE A 17 50.61 -58.75 13.27
C ILE A 17 50.45 -57.81 12.07
N ILE A 18 50.99 -58.17 10.89
CA ILE A 18 50.88 -57.36 9.67
C ILE A 18 49.40 -57.19 9.26
N ARG A 19 48.61 -58.27 9.34
CA ARG A 19 47.17 -58.22 9.06
C ARG A 19 46.43 -57.27 10.01
N ARG A 20 46.79 -57.23 11.29
CA ARG A 20 46.23 -56.26 12.25
C ARG A 20 46.62 -54.83 11.91
N ILE A 21 47.88 -54.58 11.55
CA ILE A 21 48.34 -53.23 11.15
C ILE A 21 47.56 -52.72 9.94
N ILE A 22 47.38 -53.56 8.91
CA ILE A 22 46.59 -53.20 7.72
C ILE A 22 45.12 -52.94 8.10
N MET A 23 44.55 -53.76 8.98
CA MET A 23 43.18 -53.56 9.47
C MET A 23 43.03 -52.22 10.20
N TRP A 24 43.93 -51.91 11.14
CA TRP A 24 43.93 -50.63 11.86
C TRP A 24 44.10 -49.44 10.93
N PHE A 25 44.96 -49.56 9.92
CA PHE A 25 45.18 -48.52 8.93
C PHE A 25 43.93 -48.29 8.06
N GLY A 26 43.25 -49.36 7.64
CA GLY A 26 41.97 -49.26 6.93
C GLY A 26 40.89 -48.61 7.80
N LEU A 27 40.81 -48.96 9.08
CA LEU A 27 39.87 -48.38 10.04
C LEU A 27 40.13 -46.88 10.23
N LEU A 28 41.40 -46.47 10.25
CA LEU A 28 41.81 -45.07 10.36
C LEU A 28 41.42 -44.27 9.11
N ILE A 29 41.60 -44.83 7.91
CA ILE A 29 41.16 -44.20 6.66
C ILE A 29 39.64 -44.00 6.66
N ILE A 30 38.88 -45.04 7.05
CA ILE A 30 37.41 -44.96 7.12
C ILE A 30 36.98 -43.88 8.13
N ALA A 31 37.62 -43.81 9.29
CA ALA A 31 37.31 -42.80 10.30
C ALA A 31 37.54 -41.37 9.79
N ILE A 32 38.64 -41.14 9.05
CA ILE A 32 38.92 -39.83 8.45
C ILE A 32 37.86 -39.48 7.41
N VAL A 33 37.55 -40.40 6.49
CA VAL A 33 36.55 -40.18 5.43
C VAL A 33 35.16 -39.91 6.03
N ALA A 34 34.76 -40.68 7.05
CA ALA A 34 33.49 -40.49 7.73
C ALA A 34 33.40 -39.12 8.41
N ASN A 35 34.48 -38.66 9.04
CA ASN A 35 34.52 -37.36 9.72
C ASN A 35 34.46 -36.18 8.73
N VAL A 36 35.15 -36.30 7.59
CA VAL A 36 35.09 -35.29 6.52
C VAL A 36 33.70 -35.27 5.87
N ALA A 37 33.10 -36.43 5.62
CA ALA A 37 31.76 -36.52 5.07
C ALA A 37 30.72 -35.91 6.03
N ASN A 38 30.81 -36.21 7.33
CA ASN A 38 29.88 -35.67 8.32
C ASN A 38 30.01 -34.16 8.47
N SER A 39 31.23 -33.63 8.58
CA SER A 39 31.45 -32.17 8.70
C SER A 39 31.00 -31.40 7.45
N THR A 40 31.19 -31.98 6.26
CA THR A 40 30.69 -31.40 5.01
C THR A 40 29.16 -31.43 4.94
N PHE A 41 28.54 -32.52 5.41
CA PHE A 41 27.08 -32.65 5.44
C PHE A 41 26.44 -31.67 6.42
N GLU A 42 26.98 -31.54 7.63
CA GLU A 42 26.54 -30.55 8.62
C GLU A 42 26.74 -29.12 8.10
N GLY A 43 27.88 -28.81 7.47
CA GLY A 43 28.13 -27.51 6.85
C GLY A 43 27.11 -27.18 5.76
N SER A 44 26.80 -28.14 4.89
CA SER A 44 25.81 -28.00 3.82
C SER A 44 24.39 -27.81 4.37
N LYS A 45 24.01 -28.57 5.41
CA LYS A 45 22.71 -28.43 6.08
C LYS A 45 22.56 -27.04 6.70
N ASN A 46 23.56 -26.58 7.45
CA ASN A 46 23.55 -25.27 8.08
C ASN A 46 23.51 -24.12 7.05
N ALA A 47 24.23 -24.25 5.94
CA ALA A 47 24.18 -23.28 4.86
C ALA A 47 22.80 -23.21 4.20
N ARG A 48 22.18 -24.37 3.93
CA ARG A 48 20.81 -24.45 3.40
C ARG A 48 19.78 -23.84 4.35
N GLU A 49 19.91 -24.12 5.64
CA GLU A 49 19.00 -23.59 6.66
C GLU A 49 19.13 -22.07 6.79
N ARG A 50 20.36 -21.52 6.75
CA ARG A 50 20.59 -20.07 6.71
C ARG A 50 19.96 -19.42 5.48
N ILE A 51 20.17 -19.98 4.29
CA ILE A 51 19.59 -19.46 3.04
C ILE A 51 18.07 -19.52 3.08
N SER A 52 17.50 -20.63 3.58
CA SER A 52 16.06 -20.78 3.75
C SER A 52 15.48 -19.72 4.69
N ASN A 53 16.13 -19.51 5.84
CA ASN A 53 15.70 -18.50 6.81
C ASN A 53 15.80 -17.10 6.22
N GLU A 54 16.89 -16.78 5.52
CA GLU A 54 17.04 -15.48 4.86
C GLU A 54 15.97 -15.24 3.79
N LEU A 55 15.65 -16.25 2.98
CA LEU A 55 14.57 -16.18 1.99
C LEU A 55 13.20 -15.97 2.64
N LEU A 56 12.91 -16.68 3.75
CA LEU A 56 11.67 -16.50 4.50
C LEU A 56 11.55 -15.09 5.06
N THR A 57 12.62 -14.54 5.66
CA THR A 57 12.62 -13.17 6.18
C THR A 57 12.41 -12.15 5.06
N ARG A 58 13.06 -12.31 3.91
CA ARG A 58 12.86 -11.43 2.75
C ARG A 58 11.41 -11.49 2.24
N LEU A 59 10.81 -12.68 2.23
CA LEU A 59 9.42 -12.87 1.79
C LEU A 59 8.42 -12.25 2.77
N GLU A 60 8.67 -12.35 4.07
CA GLU A 60 7.88 -11.70 5.11
C GLU A 60 7.92 -10.17 4.99
N VAL A 61 9.11 -9.60 4.77
CA VAL A 61 9.26 -8.15 4.53
C VAL A 61 8.51 -7.72 3.28
N ALA A 62 8.62 -8.47 2.18
CA ALA A 62 7.90 -8.16 0.95
C ALA A 62 6.37 -8.21 1.15
N ALA A 63 5.87 -9.22 1.86
CA ALA A 63 4.45 -9.35 2.20
C ALA A 63 3.96 -8.19 3.08
N PHE A 64 4.78 -7.75 4.04
CA PHE A 64 4.47 -6.60 4.89
C PHE A 64 4.37 -5.29 4.08
N VAL A 65 5.34 -5.04 3.18
CA VAL A 65 5.33 -3.87 2.30
C VAL A 65 4.08 -3.87 1.42
N GLN A 66 3.75 -5.00 0.80
CA GLN A 66 2.55 -5.12 -0.03
C GLN A 66 1.26 -4.84 0.78
N LYS A 67 1.16 -5.39 1.99
CA LYS A 67 0.02 -5.12 2.88
C LYS A 67 -0.09 -3.64 3.23
N TYR A 68 1.03 -3.01 3.56
CA TYR A 68 1.10 -1.58 3.89
C TYR A 68 0.69 -0.68 2.71
N GLU A 69 1.13 -1.00 1.49
CA GLU A 69 0.69 -0.27 0.28
C GLU A 69 -0.80 -0.45 0.01
N THR A 70 -1.32 -1.67 0.21
CA THR A 70 -2.76 -1.94 0.04
C THR A 70 -3.60 -1.16 1.06
N GLU A 71 -3.13 -1.07 2.31
CA GLU A 71 -3.80 -0.29 3.35
C GLU A 71 -3.81 1.21 3.03
N LYS A 72 -2.70 1.76 2.51
CA LYS A 72 -2.66 3.14 2.02
C LYS A 72 -3.69 3.40 0.93
N LEU A 73 -3.81 2.50 -0.04
CA LEU A 73 -4.82 2.61 -1.10
C LEU A 73 -6.24 2.58 -0.52
N GLY A 74 -6.49 1.74 0.50
CA GLY A 74 -7.76 1.71 1.22
C GLY A 74 -8.10 3.04 1.91
N ILE A 75 -7.12 3.66 2.58
CA ILE A 75 -7.30 4.97 3.22
C ILE A 75 -7.61 6.04 2.15
N ILE A 76 -6.84 6.09 1.06
CA ILE A 76 -7.10 7.04 -0.04
C ILE A 76 -8.50 6.85 -0.62
N ALA A 77 -8.91 5.61 -0.89
CA ALA A 77 -10.24 5.31 -1.41
C ALA A 77 -11.36 5.74 -0.44
N SER A 78 -11.18 5.52 0.87
CA SER A 78 -12.14 5.98 1.88
C SER A 78 -12.22 7.51 1.95
N SER A 79 -11.10 8.21 1.82
CA SER A 79 -11.05 9.67 1.81
C SER A 79 -11.73 10.26 0.56
N ILE A 80 -11.50 9.67 -0.61
CA ILE A 80 -12.20 10.04 -1.85
C ILE A 80 -13.70 9.83 -1.69
N ARG A 81 -14.13 8.70 -1.13
CA ARG A 81 -15.55 8.41 -0.90
C ARG A 81 -16.18 9.39 0.10
N GLU A 82 -15.46 9.77 1.15
CA GLU A 82 -15.92 10.77 2.12
C GLU A 82 -16.04 12.16 1.47
N GLN A 83 -15.10 12.55 0.61
CA GLN A 83 -15.18 13.79 -0.16
C GLN A 83 -16.34 13.76 -1.14
N GLU A 84 -16.52 12.67 -1.89
CA GLU A 84 -17.64 12.49 -2.81
C GLU A 84 -18.97 12.58 -2.08
N GLN A 85 -19.08 12.00 -0.89
CA GLN A 85 -20.27 12.11 -0.05
C GLN A 85 -20.50 13.54 0.45
N LYS A 86 -19.45 14.26 0.89
CA LYS A 86 -19.57 15.69 1.25
C LYS A 86 -20.03 16.55 0.06
N PHE A 87 -19.52 16.28 -1.15
CA PHE A 87 -19.99 16.95 -2.36
C PHE A 87 -21.43 16.59 -2.71
N SER A 88 -21.82 15.32 -2.56
CA SER A 88 -23.21 14.88 -2.76
C SER A 88 -24.15 15.51 -1.74
N ASP A 89 -23.75 15.60 -0.47
CA ASP A 89 -24.51 16.24 0.60
C ASP A 89 -24.66 17.74 0.33
N MET A 90 -23.60 18.42 -0.13
CA MET A 90 -23.68 19.82 -0.58
C MET A 90 -24.59 19.99 -1.81
N ALA A 91 -24.52 19.08 -2.80
CA ALA A 91 -25.37 19.12 -3.98
C ALA A 91 -26.85 18.85 -3.64
N GLY A 92 -27.11 17.97 -2.67
CA GLY A 92 -28.43 17.74 -2.10
C GLY A 92 -28.98 18.98 -1.40
N LEU A 93 -28.14 19.67 -0.60
CA LEU A 93 -28.49 20.95 0.05
C LEU A 93 -28.87 22.06 -0.95
N VAL A 94 -28.25 22.09 -2.13
CA VAL A 94 -28.54 23.10 -3.18
C VAL A 94 -29.92 22.88 -3.84
N SER A 95 -30.52 21.71 -3.65
CA SER A 95 -31.86 21.41 -4.19
C SER A 95 -32.99 22.14 -3.43
N GLU A 96 -32.70 22.65 -2.22
CA GLU A 96 -33.63 23.42 -1.41
C GLU A 96 -33.29 24.93 -1.44
N PRO A 97 -34.17 25.79 -1.95
CA PRO A 97 -33.89 27.23 -2.11
C PRO A 97 -33.65 27.97 -0.78
N GLU A 98 -34.15 27.45 0.35
CA GLU A 98 -33.93 28.03 1.68
C GLU A 98 -32.47 27.90 2.14
N THR A 99 -31.82 26.76 1.83
CA THR A 99 -30.45 26.47 2.23
C THR A 99 -29.41 27.25 1.42
N VAL A 100 -29.75 27.51 0.16
CA VAL A 100 -29.01 28.43 -0.70
C VAL A 100 -29.05 29.85 -0.11
N SER A 101 -30.21 30.31 0.35
CA SER A 101 -30.37 31.64 0.95
C SER A 101 -29.59 31.79 2.26
N GLY A 102 -29.55 30.74 3.09
CA GLY A 102 -28.71 30.71 4.30
C GLY A 102 -27.21 30.78 3.99
N SER A 103 -26.74 30.05 2.99
CA SER A 103 -25.32 30.09 2.55
C SER A 103 -24.94 31.44 1.94
N LEU A 104 -25.84 32.04 1.15
CA LEU A 104 -25.68 33.38 0.59
C LEU A 104 -25.64 34.46 1.69
N ARG A 105 -26.41 34.27 2.76
CA ARG A 105 -26.41 35.17 3.92
C ARG A 105 -25.09 35.12 4.67
N THR A 106 -24.55 33.92 4.94
CA THR A 106 -23.22 33.78 5.56
C THR A 106 -22.13 34.45 4.73
N LEU A 107 -22.20 34.37 3.39
CA LEU A 107 -21.24 35.01 2.50
C LEU A 107 -21.39 36.54 2.50
N ALA A 108 -22.62 37.05 2.52
CA ALA A 108 -22.88 38.48 2.66
C ALA A 108 -22.37 39.01 4.02
N ASP A 109 -22.62 38.28 5.10
CA ASP A 109 -22.17 38.65 6.45
C ASP A 109 -20.63 38.62 6.56
N ALA A 110 -19.95 37.64 5.94
CA ALA A 110 -18.49 37.58 5.89
C ALA A 110 -17.85 38.77 5.16
N HIS A 111 -18.58 39.35 4.20
CA HIS A 111 -18.16 40.50 3.41
C HIS A 111 -19.03 41.74 3.67
N SER A 112 -19.56 41.87 4.90
CA SER A 112 -20.49 42.95 5.30
C SER A 112 -20.02 44.37 4.98
N GLN A 113 -18.71 44.58 4.81
CA GLN A 113 -18.12 45.90 4.51
C GLN A 113 -18.15 46.26 3.02
N SER A 114 -18.35 45.28 2.13
CA SER A 114 -18.26 45.46 0.67
C SER A 114 -19.44 44.87 -0.10
N VAL A 115 -20.29 44.07 0.53
CA VAL A 115 -21.41 43.37 -0.10
C VAL A 115 -22.66 43.50 0.75
N ASP A 116 -23.59 44.34 0.32
CA ASP A 116 -24.87 44.54 1.00
C ASP A 116 -25.91 43.46 0.64
N LEU A 117 -25.85 42.93 -0.58
CA LEU A 117 -26.87 42.02 -1.11
C LEU A 117 -26.30 41.09 -2.18
N ILE A 118 -26.65 39.80 -2.09
CA ILE A 118 -26.25 38.78 -3.08
C ILE A 118 -27.50 38.19 -3.71
N PHE A 119 -27.47 38.04 -5.03
CA PHE A 119 -28.49 37.37 -5.82
C PHE A 119 -27.89 36.20 -6.57
N LEU A 120 -28.56 35.05 -6.50
CA LEU A 120 -28.19 33.88 -7.26
C LEU A 120 -29.19 33.68 -8.40
N PHE A 121 -28.69 33.62 -9.64
CA PHE A 121 -29.48 33.35 -10.83
C PHE A 121 -29.05 32.04 -11.48
N ASP A 122 -30.00 31.31 -12.06
CA ASP A 122 -29.70 30.15 -12.90
C ASP A 122 -29.20 30.57 -14.29
N ARG A 123 -28.88 29.58 -15.14
CA ARG A 123 -28.42 29.82 -16.52
C ARG A 123 -29.48 30.44 -17.42
N GLN A 124 -30.75 30.36 -17.02
CA GLN A 124 -31.91 30.93 -17.70
C GLN A 124 -32.29 32.30 -17.12
N TYR A 125 -31.43 32.88 -16.26
CA TYR A 125 -31.62 34.16 -15.58
C TYR A 125 -32.84 34.21 -14.65
N LYS A 126 -33.29 33.05 -14.16
CA LYS A 126 -34.29 32.96 -13.10
C LYS A 126 -33.60 33.15 -11.76
N LEU A 127 -34.17 34.00 -10.91
CA LEU A 127 -33.70 34.17 -9.53
C LEU A 127 -33.94 32.89 -8.74
N LEU A 128 -32.87 32.30 -8.21
CA LEU A 128 -32.90 31.10 -7.37
C LEU A 128 -32.95 31.43 -5.88
N GLY A 129 -32.34 32.54 -5.46
CA GLY A 129 -32.29 32.95 -4.06
C GLY A 129 -31.56 34.27 -3.83
N THR A 130 -31.69 34.80 -2.62
CA THR A 130 -31.05 36.06 -2.19
C THR A 130 -30.54 35.92 -0.76
N SER A 131 -29.49 36.67 -0.39
CA SER A 131 -28.98 36.72 0.99
C SER A 131 -29.99 37.33 1.97
N GLN A 132 -31.00 38.07 1.50
CA GLN A 132 -32.08 38.64 2.32
C GLN A 132 -33.45 38.20 1.80
N PRO A 133 -34.07 37.15 2.38
CA PRO A 133 -35.32 36.56 1.86
C PRO A 133 -36.53 37.52 1.88
N ASP A 134 -36.48 38.57 2.70
CA ASP A 134 -37.57 39.56 2.81
C ASP A 134 -37.55 40.61 1.68
N ILE A 135 -36.44 40.72 0.93
CA ILE A 135 -36.35 41.65 -0.20
C ILE A 135 -37.01 41.02 -1.42
N ARG A 136 -38.25 41.43 -1.69
CA ARG A 136 -38.92 41.11 -2.95
C ARG A 136 -38.37 42.01 -4.05
N ILE A 137 -37.57 41.44 -4.95
CA ILE A 137 -37.18 42.12 -6.19
C ILE A 137 -38.44 42.32 -7.03
N ALA A 138 -38.83 43.57 -7.26
CA ALA A 138 -40.02 43.91 -8.03
C ALA A 138 -39.93 43.46 -9.50
N ASP A 139 -38.72 43.45 -10.06
CA ASP A 139 -38.45 42.99 -11.43
C ASP A 139 -37.07 42.31 -11.55
N PRO A 140 -36.99 40.97 -11.50
CA PRO A 140 -35.76 40.22 -11.71
C PRO A 140 -35.15 40.41 -13.10
N SER A 141 -35.95 40.80 -14.11
CA SER A 141 -35.49 40.95 -15.50
C SER A 141 -34.64 42.19 -15.72
N ALA A 142 -34.77 43.21 -14.85
CA ALA A 142 -33.93 44.41 -14.85
C ALA A 142 -32.42 44.08 -14.67
N TYR A 143 -32.11 42.95 -14.03
CA TYR A 143 -30.73 42.52 -13.79
C TYR A 143 -30.16 41.68 -14.95
N HIS A 144 -30.98 41.25 -15.92
CA HIS A 144 -30.52 40.43 -17.05
C HIS A 144 -29.45 41.16 -17.87
N ALA A 145 -29.61 42.46 -18.09
CA ALA A 145 -28.63 43.27 -18.83
C ALA A 145 -27.27 43.40 -18.10
N LEU A 146 -27.27 43.31 -16.75
CA LEU A 146 -26.06 43.34 -15.93
C LEU A 146 -25.36 41.98 -15.96
N ILE A 147 -26.11 40.88 -15.88
CA ILE A 147 -25.59 39.51 -15.90
C ILE A 147 -25.09 39.13 -17.31
N ALA A 148 -25.82 39.54 -18.35
CA ALA A 148 -25.51 39.23 -19.75
C ALA A 148 -24.38 40.07 -20.34
N ASN A 149 -23.89 41.11 -19.64
CA ASN A 149 -22.82 41.97 -20.13
C ASN A 149 -21.45 41.64 -19.48
N PRO A 150 -20.61 40.81 -20.12
CA PRO A 150 -19.33 40.36 -19.55
C PRO A 150 -18.29 41.48 -19.38
N ARG A 151 -18.49 42.67 -19.98
CA ARG A 151 -17.53 43.79 -19.91
C ARG A 151 -17.57 44.54 -18.58
N LYS A 152 -18.60 44.35 -17.75
CA LYS A 152 -18.75 44.97 -16.41
C LYS A 152 -18.49 44.00 -15.25
N ARG A 153 -17.75 42.91 -15.48
CA ARG A 153 -17.23 42.05 -14.41
C ARG A 153 -16.09 42.76 -13.67
N THR A 154 -16.41 43.72 -12.82
CA THR A 154 -15.43 44.30 -11.89
C THR A 154 -15.23 43.35 -10.72
N GLY A 155 -14.02 42.82 -10.55
CA GLY A 155 -13.62 42.07 -9.35
C GLY A 155 -13.84 40.55 -9.35
N VAL A 156 -13.99 39.90 -10.52
CA VAL A 156 -13.96 38.42 -10.55
C VAL A 156 -12.50 37.96 -10.45
N GLU A 157 -12.02 37.77 -9.23
CA GLU A 157 -10.76 37.08 -9.00
C GLU A 157 -10.90 35.64 -9.53
N LYS A 158 -9.97 35.22 -10.39
CA LYS A 158 -9.95 33.83 -10.88
C LYS A 158 -9.76 32.92 -9.66
N ILE A 159 -10.76 32.09 -9.37
CA ILE A 159 -10.56 30.95 -8.47
C ILE A 159 -9.49 30.08 -9.13
N SER A 160 -8.29 30.08 -8.55
CA SER A 160 -7.20 29.26 -9.05
C SER A 160 -7.64 27.79 -8.98
N PRO A 161 -7.42 26.99 -10.04
CA PRO A 161 -7.69 25.56 -9.95
C PRO A 161 -6.87 24.99 -8.80
N ALA A 162 -7.54 24.25 -7.90
CA ALA A 162 -6.88 23.54 -6.82
C ALA A 162 -5.83 22.58 -7.43
N ILE A 163 -4.62 22.63 -6.87
CA ILE A 163 -3.51 21.72 -7.18
C ILE A 163 -3.83 20.34 -6.59
#